data_AF-A0A925LGG5-F1
#
_entry.id   AF-A0A925LGG5-F1
#
_cell.length_a   1.000
_cell.length_b   1.000
_cell.length_c   1.000
_cell.angle_alpha   90.00
_cell.angle_beta   90.00
_cell.angle_gamma   90.00
#
_symmetry.space_group_name_H-M   'P 1'
#
loop_
_entity.id
_entity.type
_entity.pdbx_description
1 polymer ?
#
loop_
_entity_poly.entity_id
_entity_poly.type
_entity_poly.pdbx_seq_one_letter_code
_entity_poly.pdbx_strand_id
1 'polypeptide(L)' 'MKVVAQLVIVLLKGILGLGAIYLANLALANWQIAIGLNACNGLIIGILGISGFILLYVLALVDIFLLK' A
#
# COMPACT_ATOMS: atom_id res chain seq x y z
N MET A 1 -27.87 2.96 -1.84
CA MET A 1 -27.03 3.88 -1.03
C MET A 1 -25.90 3.19 -0.26
N LYS A 2 -26.09 1.99 0.32
CA LYS A 2 -25.06 1.29 1.12
C LYS A 2 -23.76 0.97 0.35
N VAL A 3 -23.87 0.58 -0.92
CA VAL A 3 -22.72 0.23 -1.78
C VAL A 3 -21.85 1.44 -2.11
N VAL A 4 -22.46 2.59 -2.38
CA VAL A 4 -21.73 3.84 -2.67
C VAL A 4 -20.94 4.29 -1.44
N ALA A 5 -21.52 4.19 -0.24
CA ALA A 5 -20.81 4.49 1.00
C ALA A 5 -19.60 3.56 1.23
N GLN A 6 -19.74 2.26 0.93
CA GLN A 6 -18.61 1.32 1.03
C GLN A 6 -17.49 1.62 0.03
N LEU A 7 -17.84 1.99 -1.21
CA LEU A 7 -16.86 2.39 -2.23
C LEU A 7 -16.07 3.63 -1.81
N VAL A 8 -16.73 4.64 -1.23
CA VAL A 8 -16.07 5.84 -0.72
C VAL A 8 -15.12 5.51 0.43
N ILE A 9 -15.51 4.63 1.34
CA ILE A 9 -14.65 4.17 2.45
C ILE A 9 -13.41 3.45 1.91
N VAL A 10 -13.56 2.59 0.91
CA VAL A 10 -12.45 1.88 0.25
C VAL A 10 -11.49 2.87 -0.41
N LEU A 11 -12.02 3.87 -1.13
CA LEU A 11 -11.22 4.93 -1.73
C LEU A 11 -10.43 5.75 -0.69
N LEU A 12 -11.09 6.17 0.39
CA LEU A 12 -10.43 6.92 1.47
C LEU A 12 -9.34 6.10 2.16
N LYS A 13 -9.61 4.82 2.43
CA LYS A 13 -8.59 3.89 2.96
C LYS A 13 -7.42 3.71 1.99
N GLY A 14 -7.70 3.66 0.70
CA GLY A 14 -6.67 3.57 -0.34
C GLY A 14 -5.79 4.81 -0.40
N ILE A 15 -6.38 6.01 -0.31
CA ILE A 15 -5.64 7.28 -0.28
C ILE A 15 -4.77 7.37 0.98
N LEU A 16 -5.33 7.05 2.15
CA LEU A 16 -4.56 6.99 3.40
C LEU A 16 -3.44 5.95 3.32
N GLY A 17 -3.72 4.80 2.69
CA GLY A 17 -2.75 3.74 2.42
C GLY A 17 -1.60 4.18 1.52
N LEU A 18 -1.90 4.93 0.47
CA LEU A 18 -0.87 5.52 -0.40
C LEU A 18 -0.03 6.54 0.34
N GLY A 19 -0.64 7.37 1.18
CA GLY A 19 0.09 8.28 2.07
C GLY A 19 1.03 7.53 3.03
N ALA A 20 0.57 6.42 3.60
CA ALA A 20 1.38 5.55 4.43
C ALA A 20 2.53 4.90 3.65
N ILE A 21 2.30 4.46 2.40
CA ILE A 21 3.38 3.96 1.52
C ILE A 21 4.42 5.06 1.29
N TYR A 22 3.99 6.28 1.00
CA TYR A 22 4.92 7.39 0.77
C TYR A 22 5.80 7.67 1.99
N LEU A 23 5.18 7.76 3.18
CA LEU A 23 5.92 7.98 4.43
C LEU A 23 6.86 6.82 4.76
N ALA A 24 6.41 5.58 4.57
CA ALA A 24 7.23 4.41 4.81
C ALA A 24 8.38 4.31 3.78
N ASN A 25 8.15 4.62 2.50
CA ASN A 25 9.22 4.71 1.49
C ASN A 25 10.24 5.80 1.86
N LEU A 26 9.79 6.93 2.43
CA LEU A 26 10.69 7.98 2.92
C LEU A 26 11.54 7.50 4.11
N ALA A 27 10.92 6.84 5.08
CA ALA A 27 11.61 6.30 6.26
C ALA A 27 12.57 5.16 5.91
N LEU A 28 12.18 4.30 4.97
CA LEU A 28 12.96 3.16 4.47
C LEU A 28 13.80 3.50 3.23
N ALA A 29 13.96 4.78 2.89
CA ALA A 29 14.75 5.21 1.73
C ALA A 29 16.20 4.69 1.80
N ASN A 30 16.76 4.61 3.01
CA ASN A 30 18.11 4.06 3.24
C ASN A 30 18.22 2.55 2.98
N TRP A 31 17.09 1.82 3.00
CA TRP A 31 17.05 0.35 2.91
C TRP A 31 16.72 -0.13 1.50
N GLN A 32 16.53 0.79 0.54
CA GLN A 32 16.13 0.51 -0.85
C GLN A 32 14.81 -0.29 -0.98
N ILE A 33 14.01 -0.36 0.09
CA ILE A 33 12.69 -0.98 0.09
C ILE A 33 11.70 0.09 -0.35
N ALA A 34 11.46 0.17 -1.66
CA ALA A 34 10.54 1.15 -2.25
C ALA A 34 9.36 0.44 -2.92
N ILE A 35 8.15 0.75 -2.49
CA ILE A 35 6.92 0.30 -3.13
C ILE A 35 6.41 1.39 -4.07
N GLY A 36 6.02 1.02 -5.29
CA GLY A 36 5.46 1.97 -6.25
C GLY A 36 4.19 2.64 -5.73
N LEU A 37 4.12 3.96 -5.80
CA LEU A 37 2.88 4.73 -5.58
C LEU A 37 2.03 4.68 -6.85
N ASN A 38 1.15 3.68 -6.94
CA ASN A 38 0.24 3.52 -8.07
C ASN A 38 -1.19 3.26 -7.61
N ALA A 39 -2.15 3.43 -8.53
CA ALA A 39 -3.56 3.25 -8.23
C ALA A 39 -3.90 1.81 -7.78
N CYS A 40 -3.17 0.81 -8.29
CA CYS A 40 -3.39 -0.61 -7.94
C CYS A 40 -3.06 -0.88 -6.46
N ASN A 41 -1.91 -0.41 -5.98
CA ASN A 41 -1.47 -0.55 -4.59
C ASN A 41 -2.41 0.19 -3.63
N GLY A 42 -2.90 1.37 -4.05
CA GLY A 42 -3.94 2.10 -3.32
C GLY A 42 -5.26 1.32 -3.24
N LEU A 43 -5.67 0.64 -4.32
CA LEU A 43 -6.87 -0.20 -4.33
C LEU A 43 -6.73 -1.43 -3.43
N ILE A 44 -5.57 -2.10 -3.47
CA ILE A 44 -5.26 -3.25 -2.62
C ILE A 44 -5.38 -2.84 -1.14
N ILE A 45 -4.80 -1.71 -0.74
CA ILE A 45 -4.91 -1.18 0.62
C ILE A 45 -6.33 -0.69 0.92
N GLY A 46 -7.04 -0.12 -0.06
CA GLY A 46 -8.41 0.30 0.12
C GLY A 46 -9.34 -0.87 0.48
N ILE A 47 -9.15 -2.02 -0.17
CA ILE A 47 -9.97 -3.23 0.01
C ILE A 47 -9.55 -3.98 1.28
N LEU A 48 -8.24 -4.23 1.46
CA LEU A 48 -7.70 -5.07 2.53
C LEU A 48 -7.32 -4.29 3.80
N GLY A 49 -7.27 -2.95 3.73
CA GLY A 49 -6.80 -2.09 4.80
C GLY A 49 -5.33 -2.33 5.14
N ILE A 50 -5.04 -2.34 6.45
CA ILE A 50 -3.68 -2.51 6.99
C ILE A 50 -3.04 -3.82 6.51
N SER A 51 -3.84 -4.89 6.37
CA SER A 51 -3.31 -6.18 5.89
C SER A 51 -2.76 -6.10 4.47
N GLY A 52 -3.40 -5.32 3.57
CA GLY A 52 -2.89 -5.07 2.22
C GLY A 52 -1.61 -4.25 2.22
N PHE A 53 -1.47 -3.30 3.14
CA PHE A 53 -0.23 -2.52 3.30
C PHE A 53 0.94 -3.41 3.72
N ILE A 54 0.74 -4.27 4.72
CA ILE A 54 1.76 -5.22 5.17
C ILE A 54 2.11 -6.21 4.05
N LEU A 55 1.11 -6.74 3.33
CA LEU A 55 1.32 -7.66 2.22
C LEU A 55 2.24 -7.06 1.15
N LEU A 56 2.01 -5.80 0.76
CA LEU A 56 2.84 -5.11 -0.25
C LEU A 56 4.28 -4.92 0.23
N TYR A 57 4.49 -4.58 1.51
CA TYR A 57 5.83 -4.42 2.10
C TYR A 57 6.57 -5.75 2.26
N VAL A 58 5.88 -6.80 2.68
CA VAL A 58 6.45 -8.15 2.74
C VAL A 58 6.81 -8.64 1.34
N LEU A 59 5.96 -8.40 0.34
CA LEU A 59 6.27 -8.78 -1.04
C LEU A 59 7.49 -8.03 -1.57
N ALA A 60 7.60 -6.72 -1.31
CA ALA A 60 8.78 -5.94 -1.69
C ALA A 60 10.07 -6.44 -1.00
N LEU A 61 9.99 -6.85 0.28
CA LEU A 61 11.11 -7.46 0.98
C LEU A 61 11.52 -8.81 0.37
N VAL A 62 10.55 -9.66 0.05
CA VAL A 62 10.79 -10.96 -0.58
C VAL A 62 11.39 -10.79 -1.98
N ASP A 63 10.89 -9.82 -2.75
CA ASP A 63 11.40 -9.49 -4.08
C ASP A 63 12.87 -9.06 -4.02
N ILE A 64 13.23 -8.18 -3.08
CA ILE A 64 14.61 -7.79 -2.83
C ILE A 64 15.48 -8.98 -2.43
N PHE A 65 14.96 -9.92 -1.64
CA PHE A 65 15.73 -11.10 -1.20
C PHE A 65 15.90 -12.17 -2.29
N LEU A 66 14.93 -12.30 -3.20
CA LEU A 66 14.95 -13.33 -4.24
C LEU A 66 15.60 -12.87 -5.55
N LEU A 67 15.50 -11.58 -5.89
CA LEU A 67 15.99 -11.02 -7.16
C LEU A 67 17.32 -10.26 -7.03
N LYS A 68 17.88 -10.14 -5.82
CA LYS A 68 19.14 -9.44 -5.54
C LYS A 68 20.09 -10.34 -4.75
#